data_AF-A0A5A9E3J0-F1
#
_entry.id   AF-A0A5A9E3J0-F1
#
_cell.length_a   1.000
_cell.length_b   1.000
_cell.length_c   1.000
_cell.angle_alpha   90.00
_cell.angle_beta   90.00
_cell.angle_gamma   90.00
#
_symmetry.space_group_name_H-M   'P 1'
#
loop_
_entity.id
_entity.type
_entity.pdbx_description
1 polymer ?
#
loop_
_entity_poly.entity_id
_entity_poly.type
_entity_poly.pdbx_seq_one_letter_code
_entity_poly.pdbx_strand_id
1 'polypeptide(L)'
;MYKANLKKYLNRFLFLLIGVFVIYSFYVQIEYRLYVNQTVDRNYDNLSIITVKGNNLANRLEEFVNLTEGNSEVKSDLYNNWRIVKGESRSIHSYLFAINTIHMGDASSDWDLMQYSLFRVDEFISGMTNKFLENHSYAISNEEKEKMEAVITVFRTISEEIDNELIDMKSILQSIKEPMLIIDDNYSNTLERIGR
;
A
#
# COMPACT_ATOMS: atom_id res chain seq x y z
N MET A 1 44.59 -0.98 -53.92
CA MET A 1 44.54 0.12 -52.93
C MET A 1 43.12 0.47 -52.45
N TYR A 2 42.11 0.57 -53.34
CA TYR A 2 40.75 1.02 -52.97
C TYR A 2 40.03 0.13 -51.92
N LYS A 3 40.08 -1.21 -52.07
CA LYS A 3 39.47 -2.17 -51.12
C LYS A 3 40.09 -2.17 -49.71
N ALA A 4 41.40 -1.93 -49.60
CA ALA A 4 42.11 -1.91 -48.31
C ALA A 4 41.75 -0.65 -47.50
N ASN A 5 41.64 0.49 -48.17
CA ASN A 5 41.17 1.74 -47.54
C ASN A 5 39.70 1.65 -47.15
N LEU A 6 38.84 1.05 -47.98
CA LEU A 6 37.43 0.82 -47.65
C LEU A 6 37.29 -0.03 -46.37
N LYS A 7 38.02 -1.14 -46.25
CA LYS A 7 38.02 -1.99 -45.04
C LYS A 7 38.47 -1.22 -43.79
N LYS A 8 39.50 -0.36 -43.91
CA LYS A 8 39.99 0.47 -42.81
C LYS A 8 38.95 1.49 -42.35
N TYR A 9 38.28 2.18 -43.26
CA TYR A 9 37.21 3.12 -42.94
C TYR A 9 35.98 2.41 -42.36
N LEU A 10 35.63 1.23 -42.89
CA LEU A 10 34.52 0.42 -42.39
C LEU A 10 34.77 -0.03 -40.94
N ASN A 11 35.98 -0.53 -40.64
CA ASN A 11 36.37 -0.90 -39.28
C ASN A 11 36.32 0.30 -38.33
N ARG A 12 36.83 1.47 -38.76
CA ARG A 12 36.79 2.69 -37.95
C ARG A 12 35.36 3.16 -37.67
N PHE A 13 34.48 3.04 -38.67
CA PHE A 13 33.05 3.33 -38.52
C PHE A 13 32.36 2.36 -37.56
N LEU A 14 32.66 1.05 -37.65
CA LEU A 14 32.16 0.05 -36.71
C LEU A 14 32.62 0.32 -35.28
N PHE A 15 33.90 0.66 -35.07
CA PHE A 15 34.39 1.04 -33.74
C PHE A 15 33.67 2.27 -33.17
N LEU A 16 33.39 3.28 -34.02
CA LEU A 16 32.61 4.44 -33.61
C LEU A 16 31.17 4.07 -33.24
N LEU A 17 30.51 3.22 -34.04
CA LEU A 17 29.15 2.74 -33.74
C LEU A 17 29.10 1.95 -32.44
N ILE A 18 30.08 1.08 -32.20
CA ILE A 18 30.20 0.35 -30.92
C ILE A 18 30.37 1.34 -29.77
N GLY A 19 31.24 2.35 -29.93
CA GLY A 19 31.42 3.40 -28.91
C GLY A 19 30.14 4.16 -28.60
N VAL A 20 29.41 4.59 -29.63
CA VAL A 20 28.11 5.27 -29.49
C VAL A 20 27.08 4.37 -28.81
N PHE A 21 26.99 3.11 -29.23
CA PHE A 21 26.09 2.12 -28.63
C PHE A 21 26.40 1.93 -27.14
N VAL A 22 27.67 1.73 -26.77
CA VAL A 22 28.09 1.55 -25.38
C VAL A 22 27.75 2.78 -24.53
N ILE A 23 28.06 3.98 -25.01
CA ILE A 23 27.74 5.24 -24.30
C ILE A 23 26.22 5.37 -24.11
N TYR A 24 25.44 5.10 -25.16
CA TYR A 24 23.98 5.14 -25.08
C TYR A 24 23.41 4.09 -24.12
N SER A 25 23.95 2.87 -24.12
CA SER A 25 23.56 1.83 -23.17
C SER A 25 23.84 2.23 -21.72
N PHE A 26 24.99 2.86 -21.44
CA PHE A 26 25.27 3.39 -20.11
C PHE A 26 24.30 4.49 -19.71
N TYR A 27 23.99 5.42 -20.62
CA TYR A 27 23.01 6.48 -20.38
C TYR A 27 21.63 5.90 -20.02
N VAL A 28 21.11 4.97 -20.83
CA VAL A 28 19.82 4.31 -20.58
C VAL A 28 19.81 3.57 -19.24
N GLN A 29 20.91 2.90 -18.90
CA GLN A 29 21.02 2.17 -17.63
C GLN A 29 21.01 3.11 -16.41
N ILE A 30 21.62 4.29 -16.52
CA ILE A 30 21.60 5.31 -15.46
C ILE A 30 20.18 5.86 -15.29
N GLU A 31 19.53 6.26 -16.38
CA GLU A 31 18.14 6.75 -16.37
C GLU A 31 17.19 5.71 -15.77
N TYR A 32 17.32 4.45 -16.17
CA TYR A 32 16.50 3.36 -15.62
C TYR A 32 16.71 3.19 -14.11
N ARG A 33 17.95 3.25 -13.63
CA ARG A 33 18.23 3.19 -12.17
C ARG A 33 17.62 4.36 -11.42
N LEU A 34 17.70 5.58 -11.98
CA LEU A 34 17.07 6.76 -11.38
C LEU A 34 15.55 6.59 -11.30
N TYR A 35 14.92 6.11 -12.37
CA TYR A 35 13.48 5.82 -12.37
C TYR A 35 13.09 4.76 -11.32
N VAL A 36 13.87 3.68 -11.19
CA VAL A 36 13.65 2.66 -10.16
C VAL A 36 13.73 3.26 -8.77
N ASN A 37 14.80 4.03 -8.46
CA ASN A 37 14.95 4.67 -7.16
C ASN A 37 13.79 5.64 -6.86
N GLN A 38 13.39 6.46 -7.83
CA GLN A 38 12.24 7.36 -7.68
C GLN A 38 10.93 6.61 -7.42
N THR A 39 10.76 5.43 -8.03
CA THR A 39 9.58 4.58 -7.79
C THR A 39 9.59 4.01 -6.37
N VAL A 40 10.76 3.55 -5.91
CA VAL A 40 10.95 3.07 -4.54
C VAL A 40 10.64 4.19 -3.54
N ASP A 41 11.25 5.37 -3.71
CA ASP A 41 11.03 6.53 -2.83
C ASP A 41 9.54 6.94 -2.80
N ARG A 42 8.88 6.97 -3.97
CA ARG A 42 7.44 7.27 -4.06
C ARG A 42 6.57 6.26 -3.30
N ASN A 43 6.94 4.98 -3.29
CA ASN A 43 6.18 3.98 -2.52
C ASN A 43 6.28 4.25 -1.02
N TYR A 44 7.44 4.64 -0.51
CA TYR A 44 7.62 5.02 0.88
C TYR A 44 6.88 6.32 1.23
N ASP A 45 6.90 7.31 0.33
CA ASP A 45 6.10 8.54 0.50
C ASP A 45 4.60 8.22 0.57
N ASN A 46 4.11 7.37 -0.34
CA ASN A 46 2.72 6.92 -0.34
C ASN A 46 2.38 6.17 0.96
N LEU A 47 3.27 5.28 1.43
CA LEU A 47 3.08 4.56 2.70
C LEU A 47 3.02 5.52 3.88
N SER A 48 3.92 6.51 3.95
CA SER A 48 3.90 7.53 5.00
C SER A 48 2.55 8.29 5.03
N ILE A 49 2.03 8.67 3.87
CA ILE A 49 0.72 9.33 3.79
C ILE A 49 -0.40 8.37 4.22
N ILE A 50 -0.37 7.12 3.75
CA ILE A 50 -1.34 6.08 4.17
C ILE A 50 -1.33 5.92 5.67
N THR A 51 -0.16 5.92 6.31
CA THR A 51 -0.02 5.78 7.76
C THR A 51 -0.70 6.93 8.51
N VAL A 52 -0.45 8.18 8.12
CA VAL A 52 -1.10 9.35 8.72
C VAL A 52 -2.63 9.26 8.57
N LYS A 53 -3.09 8.88 7.38
CA LYS A 53 -4.52 8.74 7.06
C LYS A 53 -5.15 7.57 7.81
N GLY A 54 -4.44 6.45 7.91
CA GLY A 54 -4.82 5.25 8.62
C GLY A 54 -4.95 5.49 10.12
N ASN A 55 -4.00 6.22 10.72
CA ASN A 55 -4.07 6.57 12.13
C ASN A 55 -5.29 7.47 12.44
N ASN A 56 -5.60 8.42 11.55
CA ASN A 56 -6.82 9.22 11.65
C ASN A 56 -8.09 8.36 11.50
N LEU A 57 -8.10 7.43 10.55
CA LEU A 57 -9.19 6.47 10.37
C LEU A 57 -9.39 5.63 11.64
N ALA A 58 -8.31 5.11 12.23
CA ALA A 58 -8.33 4.34 13.46
C ALA A 58 -8.93 5.13 14.62
N ASN A 59 -8.50 6.38 14.84
CA ASN A 59 -9.08 7.27 15.84
C ASN A 59 -10.61 7.41 15.67
N ARG A 60 -11.07 7.54 14.42
CA ARG A 60 -12.50 7.73 14.12
C ARG A 60 -13.29 6.44 14.28
N LEU A 61 -12.75 5.31 13.86
CA LEU A 61 -13.36 3.99 14.12
C LEU A 61 -13.49 3.71 15.60
N GLU A 62 -12.48 4.02 16.40
CA GLU A 62 -12.51 3.85 17.86
C GLU A 62 -13.65 4.70 18.48
N GLU A 63 -13.75 5.97 18.09
CA GLU A 63 -14.86 6.84 18.49
C GLU A 63 -16.22 6.29 18.02
N PHE A 64 -16.30 5.76 16.79
CA PHE A 64 -17.53 5.17 16.25
C PHE A 64 -17.98 3.95 17.06
N VAL A 65 -17.05 3.03 17.35
CA VAL A 65 -17.32 1.83 18.16
C VAL A 65 -17.82 2.22 19.56
N ASN A 66 -17.15 3.18 20.22
CA ASN A 66 -17.58 3.66 21.53
C ASN A 66 -18.98 4.31 21.49
N LEU A 67 -19.29 5.08 20.44
CA LEU A 67 -20.62 5.69 20.26
C LEU A 67 -21.71 4.64 20.06
N THR A 68 -21.42 3.52 19.39
CA THR A 68 -22.39 2.43 19.19
C THR A 68 -22.74 1.67 20.47
N GLU A 69 -21.88 1.72 21.50
CA GLU A 69 -22.13 1.09 22.81
C GLU A 69 -22.93 1.97 23.79
N GLY A 70 -22.99 3.29 23.55
CA GLY A 70 -23.74 4.24 24.36
C GLY A 70 -25.26 4.26 24.07
N ASN A 71 -26.06 4.82 24.98
CA ASN A 71 -27.49 5.07 24.75
C ASN A 71 -27.67 5.94 23.49
N SER A 72 -28.39 5.40 22.51
CA SER A 72 -28.33 5.69 21.09
C SER A 72 -29.06 6.96 20.60
N GLU A 73 -28.98 8.07 21.33
CA GLU A 73 -29.66 9.32 20.93
C GLU A 73 -28.93 10.14 19.86
N VAL A 74 -27.76 9.71 19.36
CA VAL A 74 -26.93 10.57 18.48
C VAL A 74 -26.64 9.98 17.10
N LYS A 75 -27.70 9.68 16.33
CA LYS A 75 -27.61 9.27 14.91
C LYS A 75 -26.79 10.24 14.06
N SER A 76 -26.82 11.55 14.38
CA SER A 76 -26.01 12.57 13.71
C SER A 76 -24.51 12.38 13.92
N ASP A 77 -24.09 11.95 15.11
CA ASP A 77 -22.67 11.83 15.45
C ASP A 77 -22.07 10.58 14.84
N LEU A 78 -22.81 9.45 14.87
CA LEU A 78 -22.45 8.25 14.12
C LEU A 78 -22.34 8.53 12.61
N TYR A 79 -23.28 9.30 12.05
CA TYR A 79 -23.22 9.72 10.65
C TYR A 79 -21.99 10.58 10.34
N ASN A 80 -21.76 11.61 11.14
CA ASN A 80 -20.64 12.54 10.95
C ASN A 80 -19.30 11.83 11.09
N ASN A 81 -19.18 10.95 12.08
CA ASN A 81 -17.98 10.15 12.30
C ASN A 81 -17.74 9.20 11.12
N TRP A 82 -18.74 8.41 10.72
CA TRP A 82 -18.58 7.46 9.61
C TRP A 82 -18.24 8.15 8.29
N ARG A 83 -18.76 9.36 8.05
CA ARG A 83 -18.39 10.16 6.88
C ARG A 83 -16.88 10.46 6.85
N ILE A 84 -16.27 10.70 8.01
CA ILE A 84 -14.81 10.91 8.11
C ILE A 84 -14.07 9.60 7.84
N VAL A 85 -14.48 8.48 8.46
CA VAL A 85 -13.90 7.14 8.21
C VAL A 85 -13.87 6.84 6.71
N LYS A 86 -15.00 7.03 6.02
CA LYS A 86 -15.10 6.83 4.57
C LYS A 86 -14.19 7.78 3.77
N GLY A 87 -14.03 9.03 4.23
CA GLY A 87 -13.16 10.01 3.59
C GLY A 87 -11.68 9.63 3.69
N GLU A 88 -11.26 9.13 4.85
CA GLU A 88 -9.91 8.64 5.06
C GLU A 88 -9.64 7.35 4.27
N SER A 89 -10.57 6.38 4.26
CA SER A 89 -10.40 5.14 3.47
C SER A 89 -10.26 5.44 1.98
N ARG A 90 -11.06 6.36 1.42
CA ARG A 90 -10.90 6.81 0.02
C ARG A 90 -9.55 7.45 -0.26
N SER A 91 -9.02 8.20 0.70
CA SER A 91 -7.71 8.81 0.57
C SER A 91 -6.63 7.72 0.55
N ILE A 92 -6.68 6.79 1.50
CA ILE A 92 -5.78 5.63 1.58
C ILE A 92 -5.82 4.83 0.27
N HIS A 93 -7.02 4.50 -0.23
CA HIS A 93 -7.22 3.79 -1.49
C HIS A 93 -6.51 4.45 -2.67
N SER A 94 -6.58 5.79 -2.79
CA SER A 94 -5.89 6.52 -3.86
C SER A 94 -4.37 6.36 -3.80
N TYR A 95 -3.78 6.34 -2.60
CA TYR A 95 -2.34 6.16 -2.43
C TYR A 95 -1.93 4.69 -2.58
N LEU A 96 -2.78 3.74 -2.16
CA LEU A 96 -2.58 2.31 -2.40
C LEU A 96 -2.48 1.99 -3.88
N PHE A 97 -3.37 2.55 -4.70
CA PHE A 97 -3.34 2.39 -6.16
C PHE A 97 -2.10 3.00 -6.82
N ALA A 98 -1.46 3.97 -6.16
CA ALA A 98 -0.25 4.61 -6.66
C ALA A 98 1.04 3.83 -6.30
N ILE A 99 0.97 2.84 -5.39
CA ILE A 99 2.10 1.98 -5.07
C ILE A 99 2.38 1.01 -6.22
N ASN A 100 3.64 0.96 -6.66
CA ASN A 100 4.11 0.05 -7.71
C ASN A 100 5.19 -0.89 -7.15
N THR A 101 4.88 -2.17 -7.05
CA THR A 101 5.74 -3.18 -6.41
C THR A 101 6.80 -3.76 -7.35
N ILE A 102 6.65 -3.62 -8.67
CA ILE A 102 7.48 -4.26 -9.71
C ILE A 102 8.98 -3.95 -9.54
N HIS A 103 9.31 -2.75 -9.05
CA HIS A 103 10.68 -2.26 -8.94
C HIS A 103 11.27 -2.38 -7.53
N MET A 104 10.61 -3.08 -6.61
CA MET A 104 11.03 -3.21 -5.21
C MET A 104 12.06 -4.33 -4.98
N GLY A 105 12.48 -5.05 -6.03
CA GLY A 105 13.47 -6.12 -5.92
C GLY A 105 13.01 -7.23 -4.98
N ASP A 106 13.87 -7.64 -4.05
CA ASP A 106 13.60 -8.72 -3.10
C ASP A 106 12.45 -8.40 -2.14
N ALA A 107 12.08 -7.12 -1.97
CA ALA A 107 10.97 -6.69 -1.15
C ALA A 107 9.62 -6.66 -1.90
N SER A 108 9.59 -6.99 -3.20
CA SER A 108 8.35 -6.92 -4.01
C SER A 108 7.20 -7.71 -3.39
N SER A 109 7.43 -8.95 -2.95
CA SER A 109 6.38 -9.78 -2.35
C SER A 109 5.84 -9.19 -1.05
N ASP A 110 6.67 -8.50 -0.30
CA ASP A 110 6.31 -7.88 0.98
C ASP A 110 5.43 -6.66 0.71
N TRP A 111 5.82 -5.84 -0.26
CA TRP A 111 5.02 -4.72 -0.72
C TRP A 111 3.69 -5.15 -1.34
N ASP A 112 3.69 -6.25 -2.11
CA ASP A 112 2.45 -6.84 -2.65
C ASP A 112 1.52 -7.30 -1.52
N LEU A 113 2.06 -7.96 -0.49
CA LEU A 113 1.27 -8.38 0.66
C LEU A 113 0.73 -7.18 1.43
N MET A 114 1.54 -6.14 1.66
CA MET A 114 1.11 -4.91 2.34
C MET A 114 -0.03 -4.23 1.58
N GLN A 115 0.13 -4.08 0.26
CA GLN A 115 -0.90 -3.50 -0.60
C GLN A 115 -2.18 -4.33 -0.57
N TYR A 116 -2.07 -5.66 -0.65
CA TYR A 116 -3.20 -6.58 -0.52
C TYR A 116 -3.91 -6.41 0.83
N SER A 117 -3.19 -6.45 1.95
CA SER A 117 -3.76 -6.30 3.30
C SER A 117 -4.57 -5.02 3.44
N LEU A 118 -4.02 -3.91 2.97
CA LEU A 118 -4.68 -2.61 3.05
C LEU A 118 -5.87 -2.48 2.09
N PHE A 119 -5.87 -3.19 0.95
CA PHE A 119 -7.07 -3.31 0.11
C PHE A 119 -8.18 -4.11 0.81
N ARG A 120 -7.87 -5.17 1.56
CA ARG A 120 -8.89 -5.91 2.33
C ARG A 120 -9.53 -5.05 3.42
N VAL A 121 -8.73 -4.21 4.08
CA VAL A 121 -9.23 -3.19 5.01
C VAL A 121 -10.19 -2.22 4.31
N ASP A 122 -9.80 -1.68 3.14
CA ASP A 122 -10.65 -0.76 2.38
C ASP A 122 -11.97 -1.42 1.91
N GLU A 123 -11.90 -2.68 1.46
CA GLU A 123 -13.08 -3.45 1.10
C GLU A 123 -14.05 -3.63 2.28
N PHE A 124 -13.53 -3.91 3.48
CA PHE A 124 -14.35 -4.00 4.70
C PHE A 124 -15.07 -2.67 4.99
N ILE A 125 -14.35 -1.53 4.95
CA ILE A 125 -14.94 -0.20 5.19
C ILE A 125 -15.99 0.16 4.11
N SER A 126 -15.74 -0.22 2.86
CA SER A 126 -16.69 -0.07 1.77
C SER A 126 -17.95 -0.91 1.99
N GLY A 127 -17.78 -2.16 2.43
CA GLY A 127 -18.88 -3.06 2.80
C GLY A 127 -19.75 -2.50 3.92
N MET A 128 -19.14 -2.03 5.01
CA MET A 128 -19.85 -1.39 6.12
C MET A 128 -20.58 -0.11 5.67
N THR A 129 -19.95 0.68 4.80
CA THR A 129 -20.60 1.87 4.21
C THR A 129 -21.87 1.51 3.45
N ASN A 130 -21.82 0.47 2.61
CA ASN A 130 -22.99 0.04 1.86
C ASN A 130 -24.08 -0.47 2.79
N LYS A 131 -23.72 -1.30 3.78
CA LYS A 131 -24.65 -1.79 4.81
C LYS A 131 -25.38 -0.63 5.52
N PHE A 132 -24.67 0.40 5.94
CA PHE A 132 -25.28 1.54 6.64
C PHE A 132 -26.23 2.35 5.77
N LEU A 133 -25.90 2.50 4.48
CA LEU A 133 -26.76 3.17 3.52
C LEU A 133 -28.02 2.35 3.21
N GLU A 134 -27.88 1.04 3.01
CA GLU A 134 -29.00 0.14 2.73
C GLU A 134 -29.96 0.06 3.92
N ASN A 135 -29.42 -0.18 5.12
CA ASN A 135 -30.23 -0.40 6.32
C ASN A 135 -30.67 0.90 7.02
N HIS A 136 -30.15 2.06 6.59
CA HIS A 136 -30.39 3.37 7.21
C HIS A 136 -30.11 3.40 8.72
N SER A 137 -29.20 2.53 9.17
CA SER A 137 -28.88 2.24 10.56
C SER A 137 -27.38 2.05 10.71
N TYR A 138 -26.85 2.51 11.85
CA TYR A 138 -25.44 2.35 12.25
C TYR A 138 -25.27 1.21 13.26
N ALA A 139 -26.27 0.35 13.41
CA ALA A 139 -26.15 -0.84 14.25
C ALA A 139 -25.10 -1.80 13.67
N ILE A 140 -24.16 -2.20 14.51
CA ILE A 140 -23.11 -3.16 14.18
C ILE A 140 -23.30 -4.46 14.97
N SER A 141 -22.90 -5.58 14.39
CA SER A 141 -22.83 -6.87 15.09
C SER A 141 -21.52 -6.97 15.90
N ASN A 142 -21.45 -7.95 16.80
CA ASN A 142 -20.20 -8.23 17.53
C ASN A 142 -19.05 -8.62 16.58
N GLU A 143 -19.34 -9.37 15.52
CA GLU A 143 -18.34 -9.74 14.50
C GLU A 143 -17.82 -8.51 13.74
N GLU A 144 -18.72 -7.60 13.36
CA GLU A 144 -18.32 -6.36 12.69
C GLU A 144 -17.50 -5.46 13.61
N LYS A 145 -17.85 -5.43 14.90
CA LYS A 145 -17.09 -4.73 15.92
C LYS A 145 -15.67 -5.30 16.03
N GLU A 146 -15.54 -6.62 16.13
CA GLU A 146 -14.24 -7.30 16.18
C GLU A 146 -13.38 -6.99 14.93
N LYS A 147 -14.00 -6.99 13.74
CA LYS A 147 -13.32 -6.58 12.50
C LYS A 147 -12.91 -5.10 12.52
N MET A 148 -13.72 -4.20 13.08
CA MET A 148 -13.34 -2.79 13.25
C MET A 148 -12.16 -2.62 14.22
N GLU A 149 -12.16 -3.34 15.34
CA GLU A 149 -11.06 -3.36 16.31
C GLU A 149 -9.76 -3.90 15.68
N ALA A 150 -9.87 -4.92 14.83
CA ALA A 150 -8.74 -5.42 14.04
C ALA A 150 -8.22 -4.35 13.06
N VAL A 151 -9.09 -3.63 12.35
CA VAL A 151 -8.67 -2.52 11.45
C VAL A 151 -7.97 -1.40 12.22
N ILE A 152 -8.48 -1.03 13.38
CA ILE A 152 -7.84 -0.06 14.28
C ILE A 152 -6.43 -0.54 14.61
N THR A 153 -6.30 -1.80 15.03
CA THR A 153 -5.01 -2.41 15.38
C THR A 153 -4.03 -2.37 14.21
N VAL A 154 -4.45 -2.76 12.99
CA VAL A 154 -3.60 -2.71 11.78
C VAL A 154 -3.00 -1.31 11.59
N PHE A 155 -3.81 -0.26 11.59
CA PHE A 155 -3.30 1.08 11.33
C PHE A 155 -2.46 1.65 12.48
N ARG A 156 -2.77 1.31 13.73
CA ARG A 156 -1.94 1.69 14.89
C ARG A 156 -0.57 1.04 14.81
N THR A 157 -0.52 -0.28 14.58
CA THR A 157 0.72 -1.04 14.43
C THR A 157 1.56 -0.51 13.26
N ILE A 158 0.95 -0.23 12.10
CA ILE A 158 1.67 0.37 10.97
C ILE A 158 2.26 1.73 11.36
N SER A 159 1.51 2.57 12.09
CA SER A 159 2.01 3.86 12.56
C SER A 159 3.18 3.74 13.52
N GLU A 160 3.08 2.84 14.50
CA GLU A 160 4.13 2.61 15.49
C GLU A 160 5.42 2.08 14.85
N GLU A 161 5.31 1.16 13.90
CA GLU A 161 6.47 0.56 13.23
C GLU A 161 7.16 1.53 12.27
N ILE A 162 6.43 2.48 11.67
CA ILE A 162 6.99 3.48 10.76
C ILE A 162 7.70 4.61 11.51
N ASP A 163 7.32 4.88 12.75
CA ASP A 163 8.01 5.85 13.60
C ASP A 163 9.39 5.34 14.08
N ASN A 164 9.71 4.05 13.88
CA ASN A 164 11.03 3.49 14.14
C ASN A 164 12.03 3.88 13.03
N GLU A 165 13.28 4.20 13.41
CA GLU A 165 14.33 4.75 12.50
C GLU A 165 14.64 3.91 11.24
N LEU A 166 14.26 2.64 11.21
CA LEU A 166 14.44 1.74 10.07
C LEU A 166 13.11 1.04 9.76
N ILE A 167 12.41 1.52 8.73
CA ILE A 167 11.18 0.89 8.23
C ILE A 167 11.55 -0.49 7.65
N ASP A 168 11.15 -1.55 8.35
CA ASP A 168 11.22 -2.93 7.85
C ASP A 168 9.80 -3.42 7.52
N MET A 169 9.49 -3.49 6.22
CA MET A 169 8.20 -3.97 5.74
C MET A 169 7.86 -5.37 6.27
N LYS A 170 8.87 -6.23 6.44
CA LYS A 170 8.65 -7.57 6.97
C LYS A 170 8.21 -7.56 8.42
N SER A 171 8.82 -6.69 9.25
CA SER A 171 8.41 -6.46 10.64
C SER A 171 6.95 -6.01 10.68
N ILE A 172 6.59 -4.98 9.90
CA ILE A 172 5.21 -4.46 9.86
C ILE A 172 4.23 -5.58 9.51
N LEU A 173 4.50 -6.34 8.45
CA LEU A 173 3.64 -7.44 7.99
C LEU A 173 3.48 -8.54 9.03
N GLN A 174 4.52 -8.83 9.79
CA GLN A 174 4.47 -9.78 10.89
C GLN A 174 3.61 -9.25 12.04
N SER A 175 3.76 -7.98 12.40
CA SER A 175 3.01 -7.33 13.48
C SER A 175 1.52 -7.19 13.16
N ILE A 176 1.14 -7.02 11.89
CA ILE A 176 -0.28 -6.96 11.47
C ILE A 176 -0.90 -8.31 11.11
N LYS A 177 -0.15 -9.42 11.19
CA LYS A 177 -0.63 -10.73 10.72
C LYS A 177 -1.93 -11.16 11.40
N GLU A 178 -1.97 -11.15 12.72
CA GLU A 178 -3.13 -11.59 13.51
C GLU A 178 -4.39 -10.75 13.25
N PRO A 179 -4.36 -9.39 13.30
CA PRO A 179 -5.55 -8.62 12.97
C PRO A 179 -5.98 -8.80 11.50
N MET A 180 -5.05 -9.07 10.58
CA MET A 180 -5.44 -9.38 9.20
C MET A 180 -6.16 -10.73 9.03
N LEU A 181 -5.85 -11.73 9.87
CA LEU A 181 -6.59 -13.00 9.91
C LEU A 181 -8.05 -12.82 10.39
N ILE A 182 -8.33 -11.77 11.16
CA ILE A 182 -9.69 -11.40 11.58
C ILE A 182 -10.42 -10.65 10.45
N ILE A 183 -9.72 -9.77 9.75
CA ILE A 183 -10.31 -8.92 8.70
C ILE A 183 -10.65 -9.73 7.44
N ASP A 184 -9.77 -10.67 7.08
CA ASP A 184 -9.91 -11.45 5.85
C ASP A 184 -9.77 -12.95 6.09
N ASP A 185 -10.89 -13.67 5.98
CA ASP A 185 -10.96 -15.13 6.14
C ASP A 185 -10.01 -15.89 5.18
N ASN A 186 -9.61 -15.28 4.07
CA ASN A 186 -8.71 -15.88 3.08
C ASN A 186 -7.23 -15.49 3.29
N TYR A 187 -6.91 -14.71 4.31
CA TYR A 187 -5.56 -14.18 4.51
C TYR A 187 -4.52 -15.30 4.68
N SER A 188 -4.86 -16.38 5.39
CA SER A 188 -4.01 -17.57 5.51
C SER A 188 -3.63 -18.18 4.15
N ASN A 189 -4.61 -18.34 3.25
CA ASN A 189 -4.36 -18.88 1.92
C ASN A 189 -3.43 -17.97 1.10
N THR A 190 -3.57 -16.65 1.28
CA THR A 190 -2.69 -15.68 0.63
C THR A 190 -1.26 -15.77 1.16
N LEU A 191 -1.07 -15.91 2.48
CA LEU A 191 0.24 -16.12 3.11
C LEU A 191 0.91 -17.39 2.59
N GLU A 192 0.18 -18.51 2.56
CA GLU A 192 0.69 -19.77 2.02
C GLU A 192 1.15 -19.65 0.56
N ARG A 193 0.36 -18.96 -0.27
CA ARG A 193 0.66 -18.77 -1.70
C ARG A 193 1.95 -18.00 -1.93
N ILE A 194 2.30 -17.07 -1.05
CA ILE A 194 3.52 -16.27 -1.13
C ILE A 194 4.67 -16.86 -0.28
N GLY A 195 4.47 -18.04 0.32
CA GLY A 195 5.47 -18.76 1.10
C GLY A 195 5.73 -18.18 2.50
N ARG A 196 4.69 -17.66 3.15
CA ARG A 196 4.74 -17.04 4.49
C ARG A 196 3.80 -17.69 5.51
#